data_AF-A0A2H0R1J2-F1
#
_entry.id   AF-A0A2H0R1J2-F1
#
_cell.length_a   1.000
_cell.length_b   1.000
_cell.length_c   1.000
_cell.angle_alpha   90.00
_cell.angle_beta   90.00
_cell.angle_gamma   90.00
#
_symmetry.space_group_name_H-M   'P 1'
#
loop_
_entity.id
_entity.type
_entity.pdbx_description
1 polymer ?
#
loop_
_entity_poly.entity_id
_entity_poly.type
_entity_poly.pdbx_seq_one_letter_code
_entity_poly.pdbx_strand_id
1 'polypeptide(L)'
;MENLFKEYEGVFEEEIENDSKPKKERVFGYKPFALQDAIGEKSIKNIWIEYQKLRFSGIEAEELIHNIVSKIRDMTAIIIGATKDDLGLKDYPYNKSKRDLKNWQEIELKNFYTKLVEIYHRSRMESGNELDTALEKLLLSI
;
A
#
# COMPACT_ATOMS: atom_id res chain seq x y z
N MET A 1 -65.72 -14.88 21.54
CA MET A 1 -64.55 -14.46 22.34
C MET A 1 -63.67 -13.65 21.43
N GLU A 2 -63.62 -12.34 21.66
CA GLU A 2 -62.75 -11.42 20.92
C GLU A 2 -61.29 -11.81 21.16
N ASN A 3 -60.48 -11.84 20.10
CA ASN A 3 -59.07 -12.16 20.18
C ASN A 3 -58.37 -11.16 21.10
N LEU A 4 -57.90 -11.64 22.26
CA LEU A 4 -57.24 -10.85 23.32
C LEU A 4 -55.92 -10.20 22.88
N PHE A 5 -55.45 -10.50 21.66
CA PHE A 5 -54.16 -10.06 21.12
C PHE A 5 -54.28 -9.00 20.02
N LYS A 6 -55.49 -8.49 19.75
CA LYS A 6 -55.72 -7.45 18.74
C LYS A 6 -54.98 -6.14 19.07
N GLU A 7 -54.73 -5.88 20.35
CA GLU A 7 -53.97 -4.71 20.82
C GLU A 7 -52.46 -4.80 20.53
N TYR A 8 -51.95 -5.97 20.12
CA TYR A 8 -50.53 -6.20 19.84
C TYR A 8 -50.22 -6.38 18.35
N GLU A 9 -51.20 -6.25 17.45
CA GLU A 9 -51.05 -6.47 16.00
C GLU A 9 -50.11 -5.49 15.28
N GLY A 10 -49.50 -4.53 15.97
CA GLY A 10 -48.47 -3.62 15.42
C GLY A 10 -47.24 -3.44 16.31
N VAL A 11 -47.12 -4.20 17.41
CA VAL A 11 -45.99 -4.05 18.36
C VAL A 11 -44.71 -4.73 17.85
N PHE A 12 -44.84 -5.65 16.88
CA PHE A 12 -43.72 -6.38 16.29
C PHE A 12 -43.37 -5.95 14.86
N GLU A 13 -43.95 -4.85 14.36
CA GLU A 13 -43.48 -4.22 13.13
C GLU A 13 -42.23 -3.39 13.45
N GLU A 14 -41.11 -4.08 13.74
CA GLU A 14 -39.80 -3.47 13.58
C GLU A 14 -39.61 -3.21 12.09
N GLU A 15 -39.56 -1.93 11.71
CA GLU A 15 -39.01 -1.52 10.41
C GLU A 15 -37.58 -2.06 10.34
N ILE A 16 -37.41 -3.18 9.63
CA ILE A 16 -36.09 -3.64 9.22
C ILE A 16 -35.62 -2.62 8.20
N GLU A 17 -34.89 -1.59 8.65
CA GLU A 17 -34.03 -0.80 7.79
C GLU A 17 -33.06 -1.77 7.12
N ASN A 18 -33.41 -2.20 5.91
CA ASN A 18 -32.49 -2.85 5.00
C ASN A 18 -31.46 -1.81 4.55
N ASP A 19 -30.50 -1.45 5.42
CA ASP A 19 -29.24 -0.86 4.99
C ASP A 19 -28.35 -1.96 4.39
N SER A 20 -28.91 -2.72 3.44
CA SER A 20 -28.14 -3.59 2.57
C SER A 20 -27.47 -2.72 1.51
N LYS A 21 -26.53 -1.86 1.95
CA LYS A 21 -25.47 -1.42 1.04
C LYS A 21 -24.88 -2.69 0.44
N PRO A 22 -24.81 -2.83 -0.89
CA PRO A 22 -24.21 -4.00 -1.48
C PRO A 22 -22.80 -4.12 -0.90
N LYS A 23 -22.55 -5.19 -0.12
CA LYS A 23 -21.19 -5.56 0.26
C LYS A 23 -20.48 -5.75 -1.07
N LYS A 24 -19.67 -4.77 -1.48
CA LYS A 24 -18.70 -4.96 -2.56
C LYS A 24 -18.00 -6.26 -2.22
N GLU A 25 -18.17 -7.29 -3.06
CA GLU A 25 -17.38 -8.50 -2.96
C GLU A 25 -15.94 -8.03 -2.81
N ARG A 26 -15.29 -8.44 -1.73
CA ARG A 26 -13.89 -8.11 -1.50
C ARG A 26 -13.12 -8.85 -2.57
N VAL A 27 -12.96 -8.22 -3.73
CA VAL A 27 -11.87 -8.49 -4.66
C VAL A 27 -10.63 -8.52 -3.79
N PHE A 28 -10.08 -9.72 -3.60
CA PHE A 28 -8.93 -10.07 -2.77
C PHE A 28 -8.35 -8.88 -1.97
N GLY A 29 -8.82 -8.70 -0.73
CA GLY A 29 -8.72 -7.44 0.05
C GLY A 29 -7.50 -6.57 -0.25
N TYR A 30 -7.67 -5.61 -1.16
CA TYR A 30 -6.65 -4.65 -1.56
C TYR A 30 -6.15 -3.85 -0.35
N LYS A 31 -4.85 -3.97 -0.06
CA LYS A 31 -4.17 -3.22 0.99
C LYS A 31 -3.24 -2.19 0.34
N PRO A 32 -3.63 -0.90 0.25
CA PRO A 32 -2.91 0.11 -0.53
C PRO A 32 -1.45 0.35 -0.10
N PHE A 33 -1.10 -0.01 1.13
CA PHE A 33 0.23 0.21 1.71
C PHE A 33 1.00 -1.07 2.00
N ALA A 34 0.48 -2.24 1.65
CA ALA A 34 1.09 -3.51 2.03
C ALA A 34 2.49 -3.72 1.41
N LEU A 35 2.68 -3.26 0.18
CA LEU A 35 3.99 -3.35 -0.48
C LEU A 35 5.01 -2.41 0.18
N GLN A 36 4.64 -1.16 0.44
CA GLN A 36 5.51 -0.18 1.11
C GLN A 36 5.87 -0.63 2.54
N ASP A 37 4.92 -1.27 3.23
CA ASP A 37 5.14 -1.86 4.54
C ASP A 37 6.13 -3.02 4.47
N ALA A 38 5.96 -3.95 3.52
CA ALA A 38 6.87 -5.08 3.34
C ALA A 38 8.30 -4.62 2.97
N ILE A 39 8.43 -3.56 2.17
CA ILE A 39 9.71 -2.93 1.83
C ILE A 39 10.35 -2.32 3.07
N GLY A 40 9.60 -1.56 3.86
CA GLY A 40 10.10 -1.00 5.12
C GLY A 40 10.60 -2.08 6.10
N GLU A 41 9.94 -3.24 6.09
CA GLU A 41 10.30 -4.40 6.90
C GLU A 41 11.45 -5.24 6.35
N LYS A 42 11.96 -4.96 5.13
CA LYS A 42 12.92 -5.80 4.38
C LYS A 42 12.49 -7.26 4.28
N SER A 43 11.19 -7.53 4.22
CA SER A 43 10.67 -8.90 4.12
C SER A 43 10.55 -9.30 2.65
N ILE A 44 11.63 -9.83 2.05
CA ILE A 44 11.68 -10.22 0.62
C ILE A 44 10.47 -11.08 0.21
N LYS A 45 10.12 -12.06 1.06
CA LYS A 45 8.94 -12.91 0.84
C LYS A 45 7.66 -12.10 0.75
N ASN A 46 7.43 -11.18 1.70
CA ASN A 46 6.20 -10.37 1.69
C ASN A 46 6.24 -9.35 0.56
N ILE A 47 7.40 -8.78 0.23
CA ILE A 47 7.56 -7.85 -0.90
C ILE A 47 7.11 -8.53 -2.18
N TRP A 48 7.63 -9.73 -2.46
CA TRP A 48 7.25 -10.49 -3.65
C TRP A 48 5.77 -10.86 -3.67
N ILE A 49 5.22 -11.36 -2.55
CA ILE A 49 3.81 -11.72 -2.44
C ILE A 49 2.89 -10.50 -2.67
N GLU A 50 3.17 -9.37 -2.02
CA GLU A 50 2.34 -8.17 -2.14
C GLU A 50 2.51 -7.51 -3.52
N TYR A 51 3.71 -7.55 -4.10
CA TYR A 51 3.95 -7.13 -5.49
C TYR A 51 3.07 -7.92 -6.46
N GLN A 52 3.12 -9.24 -6.39
CA GLN A 52 2.34 -10.12 -7.26
C GLN A 52 0.83 -9.92 -7.07
N LYS A 53 0.34 -9.80 -5.82
CA LYS A 53 -1.07 -9.47 -5.56
C LYS A 53 -1.51 -8.17 -6.23
N LEU A 54 -0.69 -7.13 -6.14
CA LEU A 54 -0.99 -5.83 -6.75
C LEU A 54 -0.99 -5.93 -8.28
N ARG A 55 0.00 -6.62 -8.87
CA ARG A 55 0.03 -6.89 -10.31
C ARG A 55 -1.19 -7.69 -10.77
N PHE A 56 -1.57 -8.76 -10.07
CA PHE A 56 -2.77 -9.55 -10.38
C PHE A 56 -4.07 -8.78 -10.23
N SER A 57 -4.10 -7.75 -9.38
CA SER A 57 -5.24 -6.83 -9.28
C SER A 57 -5.31 -5.77 -10.39
N GLY A 58 -4.37 -5.80 -11.34
CA GLY A 58 -4.32 -4.87 -12.48
C GLY A 58 -3.61 -3.55 -12.18
N ILE A 59 -2.87 -3.45 -11.08
CA ILE A 59 -2.05 -2.27 -10.81
C ILE A 59 -0.79 -2.34 -11.66
N GLU A 60 -0.52 -1.25 -12.40
CA GLU A 60 0.63 -1.15 -13.28
C GLU A 60 1.94 -0.93 -12.50
N ALA A 61 3.05 -1.46 -13.00
CA ALA A 61 4.38 -1.26 -12.38
C ALA A 61 4.73 0.23 -12.26
N GLU A 62 4.23 1.07 -13.16
CA GLU A 62 4.43 2.51 -13.12
C GLU A 62 3.83 3.15 -11.85
N GLU A 63 2.61 2.76 -11.47
CA GLU A 63 2.00 3.22 -10.23
C GLU A 63 2.78 2.69 -9.01
N LEU A 64 3.19 1.42 -9.05
CA LEU A 64 3.95 0.80 -7.96
C LEU A 64 5.29 1.49 -7.74
N ILE A 65 6.05 1.77 -8.80
CA ILE A 65 7.37 2.40 -8.66
C ILE A 65 7.25 3.82 -8.08
N HIS A 66 6.22 4.61 -8.44
CA HIS A 66 6.00 5.93 -7.84
C HIS A 66 5.72 5.85 -6.33
N ASN A 67 4.92 4.86 -5.91
CA ASN A 67 4.62 4.61 -4.51
C ASN A 67 5.88 4.19 -3.73
N ILE A 68 6.71 3.32 -4.31
CA ILE A 68 7.96 2.84 -3.71
C ILE A 68 8.97 3.99 -3.61
N VAL A 69 9.17 4.75 -4.70
CA VAL A 69 10.06 5.92 -4.73
C VAL A 69 9.68 6.92 -3.64
N SER A 70 8.38 7.21 -3.46
CA SER A 70 7.91 8.10 -2.40
C SER A 70 8.28 7.58 -1.01
N LYS A 71 8.03 6.28 -0.74
CA LYS A 71 8.38 5.65 0.54
C LYS A 71 9.88 5.73 0.83
N ILE A 72 10.73 5.37 -0.15
CA ILE A 72 12.18 5.35 0.01
C ILE A 72 12.73 6.78 0.13
N ARG A 73 12.20 7.74 -0.63
CA ARG A 73 12.54 9.16 -0.49
C ARG A 73 12.27 9.64 0.92
N ASP A 74 11.08 9.38 1.44
CA ASP A 74 10.69 9.82 2.78
C ASP A 74 11.58 9.18 3.86
N MET A 75 11.86 7.88 3.77
CA MET A 75 12.82 7.21 4.65
C MET A 75 14.21 7.83 4.55
N THR A 76 14.69 8.11 3.34
CA THR A 76 16.01 8.72 3.09
C THR A 76 16.08 10.14 3.69
N ALA A 77 15.02 10.92 3.60
CA ALA A 77 14.99 12.25 4.19
C ALA A 77 14.96 12.18 5.73
N ILE A 78 14.16 11.26 6.30
CA ILE A 78 14.06 11.10 7.76
C ILE A 78 15.40 10.64 8.36
N ILE A 79 16.12 9.72 7.71
CA ILE A 79 17.43 9.25 8.23
C ILE A 79 18.50 10.37 8.19
N ILE A 80 18.39 11.31 7.23
CA ILE A 80 19.27 12.49 7.14
C ILE A 80 18.88 13.57 8.18
N GLY A 81 17.69 13.48 8.78
CA GLY A 81 17.25 14.35 9.86
C GLY A 81 16.01 15.20 9.55
N ALA A 82 15.31 14.94 8.44
CA ALA A 82 14.08 15.66 8.10
C ALA A 82 12.98 15.40 9.15
N THR A 83 12.28 16.48 9.51
CA THR A 83 11.13 16.42 10.42
C THR A 83 9.84 16.14 9.63
N LYS A 84 8.75 15.91 10.37
CA LYS A 84 7.43 15.69 9.78
C LYS A 84 6.98 16.90 8.95
N ASP A 85 7.25 18.10 9.45
CA ASP A 85 6.80 19.35 8.84
C ASP A 85 7.60 19.66 7.56
N ASP A 86 8.90 19.36 7.54
CA ASP A 86 9.75 19.50 6.34
C ASP A 86 9.23 18.66 5.16
N LEU A 87 8.64 17.50 5.45
CA LEU A 87 8.14 16.56 4.45
C LEU A 87 6.66 16.75 4.11
N GLY A 88 5.95 17.63 4.83
CA GLY A 88 4.50 17.80 4.68
C GLY A 88 3.71 16.51 4.95
N LEU A 89 4.25 15.60 5.77
CA LEU A 89 3.63 14.30 6.04
C LEU A 89 2.69 14.36 7.24
N LYS A 90 1.69 13.47 7.26
CA LYS A 90 0.89 13.20 8.46
C LYS A 90 1.69 12.36 9.45
N ASP A 91 1.22 12.31 10.71
CA ASP A 91 1.89 11.59 11.79
C ASP A 91 2.09 10.10 11.48
N TYR A 92 1.06 9.45 10.93
CA TYR A 92 1.11 8.01 10.66
C TYR A 92 2.17 7.62 9.62
N PRO A 93 2.19 8.18 8.39
CA PRO A 93 3.24 7.90 7.41
C PRO A 93 4.66 8.22 7.90
N TYR A 94 4.83 9.36 8.59
CA TYR A 94 6.13 9.76 9.14
C TYR A 94 6.62 8.74 10.17
N ASN A 95 5.80 8.42 11.17
CA ASN A 95 6.15 7.48 12.23
C ASN A 95 6.35 6.06 11.69
N LYS A 96 5.59 5.66 10.67
CA LYS A 96 5.79 4.37 9.99
C LYS A 96 7.17 4.32 9.33
N SER A 97 7.50 5.29 8.49
CA SER A 97 8.82 5.36 7.85
C SER A 97 9.96 5.43 8.85
N LYS A 98 9.82 6.23 9.91
CA LYS A 98 10.81 6.31 11.00
C LYS A 98 11.01 4.96 11.70
N ARG A 99 9.94 4.18 11.94
CA ARG A 99 10.04 2.85 12.53
C ARG A 99 10.77 1.86 11.61
N ASP A 100 10.53 1.96 10.32
CA ASP A 100 11.13 1.06 9.32
C ASP A 100 12.64 1.32 9.15
N LEU A 101 13.14 2.52 9.47
CA LEU A 101 14.57 2.87 9.42
C LEU A 101 15.47 1.95 10.27
N LYS A 102 14.93 1.28 11.29
CA LYS A 102 15.71 0.31 12.08
C LYS A 102 16.27 -0.85 11.24
N ASN A 103 15.67 -1.11 10.07
CA ASN A 103 16.06 -2.20 9.17
C ASN A 103 16.99 -1.75 8.04
N TRP A 104 17.24 -0.44 7.90
CA TRP A 104 17.88 0.15 6.74
C TRP A 104 19.06 1.02 7.12
N GLN A 105 20.14 0.92 6.34
CA GLN A 105 21.25 1.88 6.43
C GLN A 105 21.04 3.04 5.44
N GLU A 106 21.60 4.21 5.75
CA GLU A 106 21.51 5.39 4.88
C GLU A 106 22.07 5.11 3.48
N ILE A 107 23.22 4.45 3.40
CA ILE A 107 23.86 4.12 2.12
C ILE A 107 23.01 3.14 1.29
N GLU A 108 22.36 2.18 1.94
CA GLU A 108 21.47 1.22 1.28
C GLU A 108 20.25 1.92 0.68
N LEU A 109 19.63 2.83 1.44
CA LEU A 109 18.48 3.61 0.97
C LEU A 109 18.84 4.49 -0.24
N LYS A 110 19.98 5.18 -0.19
CA LYS A 110 20.47 6.01 -1.32
C LYS A 110 20.73 5.17 -2.57
N ASN A 111 21.40 4.03 -2.40
CA ASN A 111 21.66 3.11 -3.52
C ASN A 111 20.35 2.54 -4.10
N PHE A 112 19.42 2.15 -3.23
CA PHE A 112 18.12 1.62 -3.66
C PHE A 112 17.27 2.68 -4.37
N TYR A 113 17.21 3.89 -3.84
CA TYR A 113 16.56 5.04 -4.49
C TYR A 113 17.13 5.32 -5.88
N THR A 114 18.46 5.32 -6.00
CA THR A 114 19.16 5.57 -7.27
C THR A 114 18.78 4.52 -8.31
N LYS A 115 18.78 3.23 -7.93
CA LYS A 115 18.36 2.13 -8.81
C LYS A 115 16.89 2.24 -9.22
N LEU A 116 15.98 2.63 -8.33
CA LEU A 116 14.56 2.85 -8.66
C LEU A 116 14.40 3.92 -9.74
N VAL A 117 15.06 5.06 -9.56
CA VAL A 117 15.02 6.16 -10.53
C VAL A 117 15.64 5.73 -11.87
N GLU A 118 16.77 5.01 -11.83
CA GLU A 118 17.43 4.47 -13.02
C GLU A 118 16.52 3.54 -13.82
N ILE A 119 15.91 2.54 -13.19
CA ILE A 119 15.03 1.59 -13.91
C ILE A 119 13.80 2.28 -14.48
N TYR A 120 13.25 3.28 -13.78
CA TYR A 120 12.13 4.07 -14.27
C TYR A 120 12.51 4.79 -15.57
N HIS A 121 13.60 5.54 -15.56
CA HIS A 121 14.05 6.27 -16.76
C HIS A 121 14.46 5.33 -17.89
N ARG A 122 15.19 4.25 -17.60
CA ARG A 122 15.57 3.25 -18.61
C ARG A 122 14.33 2.67 -19.31
N SER A 123 13.32 2.29 -18.54
CA SER A 123 12.07 1.73 -19.09
C SER A 123 11.28 2.68 -19.97
N ARG A 124 11.45 4.01 -19.80
CA ARG A 124 10.80 5.03 -20.64
C ARG A 124 11.61 5.38 -21.88
N MET A 125 12.93 5.20 -21.83
CA MET A 125 13.84 5.51 -22.93
C MET A 125 13.96 4.36 -23.92
N GLU A 126 13.94 3.12 -23.44
CA GLU A 126 14.01 1.92 -24.27
C GLU A 126 12.61 1.51 -24.72
N SER A 127 12.42 1.21 -26.00
CA SER A 127 11.11 0.89 -26.61
C SER A 127 10.51 -0.47 -26.19
N GLY A 128 10.89 -1.02 -25.04
CA GLY A 128 10.41 -2.29 -24.51
C GLY A 128 9.96 -2.12 -23.06
N ASN A 129 8.69 -2.40 -22.77
CA ASN A 129 8.05 -2.38 -21.45
C ASN A 129 8.67 -3.40 -20.46
N GLU A 130 9.93 -3.21 -20.07
CA GLU A 130 10.63 -4.08 -19.11
C GLU A 130 10.53 -3.61 -17.66
N LEU A 131 9.77 -2.54 -17.39
CA LEU A 131 9.66 -1.97 -16.04
C LEU A 131 9.19 -2.99 -15.01
N ASP A 132 8.24 -3.85 -15.37
CA ASP A 132 7.72 -4.89 -14.48
C ASP A 132 8.82 -5.85 -14.01
N THR A 133 9.49 -6.49 -14.97
CA THR A 133 10.59 -7.43 -14.71
C THR A 133 11.75 -6.74 -13.98
N ALA A 134 12.10 -5.52 -14.37
CA ALA A 134 13.19 -4.77 -13.75
C ALA A 134 12.87 -4.39 -12.30
N LEU A 135 11.63 -3.97 -12.03
CA LEU A 135 11.15 -3.63 -10.70
C LEU A 135 11.10 -4.86 -9.81
N GLU A 136 10.57 -5.98 -10.29
CA GLU A 136 10.55 -7.24 -9.55
C GLU A 136 11.96 -7.71 -9.18
N LYS A 137 12.90 -7.71 -10.14
CA LYS A 137 14.30 -8.06 -9.89
C LYS A 137 14.94 -7.15 -8.85
N LEU A 138 14.67 -5.85 -8.90
CA LEU A 138 15.19 -4.89 -7.93
C LEU A 138 14.62 -5.16 -6.53
N LEU A 139 13.30 -5.41 -6.42
CA LEU A 139 12.63 -5.74 -5.17
C LEU A 139 13.15 -7.03 -4.52
N LEU A 140 13.50 -8.04 -5.33
CA LEU A 140 14.09 -9.29 -4.86
C LEU A 140 15.56 -9.15 -4.41
N SER A 141 16.20 -8.02 -4.68
CA SER A 141 17.60 -7.75 -4.28
C SER A 141 17.74 -7.01 -2.94
N ILE A 142 16.61 -6.72 -2.27
CA ILE A 142 16.53 -6.04 -0.96
C ILE A 142 17.11 -6.91 0.17
#